data_AF-C2BHX3-F1
#
_entry.id   AF-C2BHX3-F1
#
_cell.length_a   1.000
_cell.length_b   1.000
_cell.length_c   1.000
_cell.angle_alpha   90.00
_cell.angle_beta   90.00
_cell.angle_gamma   90.00
#
_symmetry.space_group_name_H-M   'P 1'
#
loop_
_entity.id
_entity.type
_entity.pdbx_description
1 polymer ?
#
loop_
_entity_poly.entity_id
_entity_poly.type
_entity_poly.pdbx_seq_one_letter_code
_entity_poly.pdbx_strand_id
1 'polypeptide(L)'
;SNIQLNGKPLGEDIFNEPTVLVPHKYKSDENSIKEYIKQEYYRLMNYDQFYKIPGEEKSIDKFNVVYIDDDSTVKVNTENGFSDMTDPIIIVDTGDFGGLYYLDSLNRRCLFFQMESREEFSSLLAEYNFEKLVTAGTLLTPYLMQLENVKFVLKTLTMFTIVFMVSLLFILYISNYVDIVVNRKRYAAKEILGFSHFRTLKNRYIFWGIELIISGVLTVINYYFACLFAIILIDYIFCELLYRVYILNSLYEIEKGA
;
A
#
# COMPACT_ATOMS: atom_id res chain seq x y z
N SER A 1 22.47 12.14 -6.92
CA SER A 1 23.72 12.01 -6.14
C SER A 1 24.32 13.39 -5.99
N ASN A 2 25.17 13.60 -4.99
CA ASN A 2 25.97 14.81 -4.85
C ASN A 2 27.45 14.42 -4.87
N ILE A 3 27.91 13.92 -6.01
CA ILE A 3 29.31 13.56 -6.21
C ILE A 3 30.02 14.75 -6.85
N GLN A 4 31.10 15.20 -6.21
CA GLN A 4 31.85 16.37 -6.66
C GLN A 4 33.34 16.07 -6.77
N LEU A 5 34.01 16.81 -7.65
CA LEU A 5 35.45 16.83 -7.84
C LEU A 5 35.91 18.29 -7.66
N ASN A 6 36.57 18.60 -6.53
CA ASN A 6 37.01 19.95 -6.18
C ASN A 6 35.86 20.98 -6.19
N GLY A 7 34.69 20.61 -5.64
CA GLY A 7 33.51 21.45 -5.54
C GLY A 7 32.73 21.61 -6.85
N LYS A 8 33.06 20.84 -7.89
CA LYS A 8 32.39 20.87 -9.20
C LYS A 8 31.74 19.53 -9.54
N PRO A 9 30.65 19.50 -10.31
CA PRO A 9 30.11 18.26 -10.87
C PRO A 9 31.16 17.54 -11.72
N LEU A 10 31.10 16.21 -11.73
CA LEU A 10 31.92 15.37 -12.60
C LEU A 10 31.58 15.64 -14.08
N GLY A 11 32.61 15.74 -14.92
CA GLY A 11 32.45 15.77 -16.39
C GLY A 11 32.13 14.37 -16.93
N GLU A 12 31.34 14.30 -18.00
CA GLU A 12 30.99 13.03 -18.65
C GLU A 12 32.17 12.36 -19.35
N ASP A 13 33.19 13.14 -19.74
CA ASP A 13 34.41 12.69 -20.40
C ASP A 13 35.22 11.70 -19.54
N ILE A 14 35.05 11.79 -18.22
CA ILE A 14 35.69 10.92 -17.24
C ILE A 14 35.23 9.47 -17.39
N PHE A 15 34.02 9.22 -17.89
CA PHE A 15 33.41 7.89 -17.97
C PHE A 15 33.64 7.15 -19.29
N ASN A 16 34.46 7.72 -20.20
CA ASN A 16 34.83 7.06 -21.46
C ASN A 16 35.76 5.86 -21.26
N GLU A 17 36.43 5.79 -20.12
CA GLU A 17 37.28 4.67 -19.70
C GLU A 17 36.73 4.09 -18.39
N PRO A 18 36.97 2.79 -18.11
CA PRO A 18 36.60 2.18 -16.84
C PRO A 18 37.12 3.02 -15.68
N THR A 19 36.21 3.53 -14.84
CA THR A 19 36.53 4.54 -13.84
C THR A 19 36.00 4.15 -12.47
N VAL A 20 36.80 4.42 -11.46
CA VAL A 20 36.47 4.18 -10.06
C VAL A 20 36.55 5.50 -9.32
N LEU A 21 35.44 5.89 -8.70
CA LEU A 21 35.36 7.09 -7.88
C LEU A 21 35.70 6.71 -6.44
N VAL A 22 36.67 7.39 -5.85
CA VAL A 22 37.18 7.09 -4.50
C VAL A 22 37.21 8.38 -3.68
N PRO A 23 36.63 8.42 -2.47
CA PRO A 23 36.75 9.58 -1.58
C PRO A 23 38.21 9.95 -1.28
N HIS A 24 38.52 11.25 -1.23
CA HIS A 24 39.88 11.76 -1.07
C HIS A 24 40.56 11.24 0.20
N LYS A 25 39.81 11.02 1.28
CA LYS A 25 40.30 10.45 2.55
C LYS A 25 40.98 9.08 2.40
N TYR A 26 40.68 8.32 1.36
CA TYR A 26 41.26 7.00 1.12
C TYR A 26 42.51 7.01 0.23
N LYS A 27 43.01 8.19 -0.14
CA LYS A 27 44.18 8.32 -1.02
C LYS A 27 45.45 7.69 -0.46
N SER A 28 45.59 7.59 0.87
CA SER A 28 46.70 6.87 1.51
C SER A 28 46.70 5.37 1.23
N ASP A 29 45.52 4.79 0.97
CA ASP A 29 45.31 3.34 0.80
C ASP A 29 45.17 2.93 -0.68
N GLU A 30 45.63 3.79 -1.59
CA GLU A 30 45.44 3.65 -3.04
C GLU A 30 45.83 2.28 -3.58
N ASN A 31 46.99 1.74 -3.13
CA ASN A 31 47.47 0.44 -3.60
C ASN A 31 46.54 -0.71 -3.18
N SER A 32 46.06 -0.69 -1.93
CA SER A 32 45.14 -1.70 -1.40
C SER A 32 43.78 -1.62 -2.09
N ILE A 33 43.29 -0.41 -2.34
CA ILE A 33 42.04 -0.18 -3.06
C ILE A 33 42.17 -0.65 -4.51
N LYS A 34 43.26 -0.30 -5.20
CA LYS A 34 43.49 -0.73 -6.59
C LYS A 34 43.50 -2.25 -6.72
N GLU A 35 44.17 -2.95 -5.82
CA GLU A 35 44.19 -4.41 -5.82
C GLU A 35 42.80 -5.01 -5.58
N TYR A 36 42.07 -4.50 -4.59
CA TYR A 36 40.70 -4.94 -4.32
C TYR A 36 39.78 -4.70 -5.52
N ILE A 37 39.83 -3.51 -6.11
CA ILE A 37 38.99 -3.14 -7.25
C ILE A 37 39.33 -3.97 -8.50
N LYS A 38 40.60 -4.30 -8.71
CA LYS A 38 41.01 -5.19 -9.81
C LYS A 38 40.36 -6.57 -9.68
N GLN A 39 40.33 -7.12 -8.46
CA GLN A 39 39.68 -8.41 -8.17
C GLN A 39 38.15 -8.32 -8.36
N GLU A 40 37.55 -7.21 -7.94
CA GLU A 40 36.10 -6.98 -8.15
C GLU A 40 35.74 -6.85 -9.63
N TYR A 41 36.49 -6.08 -10.42
CA TYR A 41 36.31 -6.01 -11.87
C TYR A 41 36.43 -7.39 -12.51
N TYR A 42 37.47 -8.16 -12.16
CA TYR A 42 37.64 -9.52 -12.67
C TYR A 42 36.42 -10.40 -12.35
N ARG A 43 35.88 -10.31 -11.12
CA ARG A 43 34.69 -11.04 -10.72
C ARG A 43 33.44 -10.62 -11.50
N LEU A 44 33.25 -9.33 -11.73
CA LEU A 44 32.08 -8.79 -12.43
C LEU A 44 32.13 -9.04 -13.94
N MET A 45 33.30 -8.94 -14.58
CA MET A 45 33.49 -9.22 -16.00
C MET A 45 33.31 -10.71 -16.33
N ASN A 46 33.76 -11.60 -15.43
CA ASN A 46 33.65 -13.04 -15.60
C ASN A 46 32.48 -13.65 -14.83
N TYR A 47 31.47 -12.84 -14.47
CA TYR A 47 30.37 -13.26 -13.61
C TYR A 47 29.68 -14.56 -14.10
N ASP A 48 29.50 -14.68 -15.42
CA ASP A 48 28.85 -15.81 -16.08
C ASP A 48 29.62 -17.14 -15.89
N GLN A 49 30.96 -17.07 -15.81
CA GLN A 49 31.81 -18.26 -15.64
C GLN A 49 31.64 -18.91 -14.27
N PHE A 50 31.33 -18.13 -13.23
CA PHE A 50 31.01 -18.66 -11.89
C PHE A 50 29.74 -19.51 -11.89
N TYR A 51 28.89 -19.39 -12.92
CA TYR A 51 27.71 -20.21 -13.14
C TYR A 51 27.91 -21.29 -14.21
N LYS A 52 29.17 -21.57 -14.59
CA LYS A 52 29.56 -22.58 -15.58
C LYS A 52 29.04 -22.30 -16.99
N ILE A 53 28.76 -21.03 -17.30
CA ILE A 53 28.45 -20.60 -18.66
C ILE A 53 29.79 -20.43 -19.40
N PRO A 54 29.99 -21.08 -20.55
CA PRO A 54 31.24 -20.94 -21.32
C PRO A 54 31.41 -19.51 -21.82
N GLY A 55 32.62 -18.96 -21.69
CA GLY A 55 32.97 -17.64 -22.20
C GLY A 55 34.48 -17.40 -22.13
N GLU A 56 34.97 -16.43 -22.89
CA GLU A 56 36.37 -15.99 -22.81
C GLU A 56 36.62 -15.27 -21.47
N GLU A 57 37.73 -15.61 -20.82
CA GLU A 57 38.16 -14.93 -19.61
C GLU A 57 38.62 -13.51 -19.94
N LYS A 58 37.98 -12.53 -19.32
CA LYS A 58 38.27 -11.11 -19.48
C LYS A 58 39.03 -10.60 -18.27
N SER A 59 39.94 -9.66 -18.49
CA SER A 59 40.64 -8.96 -17.41
C SER A 59 40.78 -7.49 -17.75
N ILE A 60 40.95 -6.67 -16.72
CA ILE A 60 41.22 -5.25 -16.86
C ILE A 60 42.63 -4.94 -16.37
N ASP A 61 43.45 -4.39 -17.26
CA ASP A 61 44.82 -4.00 -16.93
C ASP A 61 44.91 -2.58 -16.40
N LYS A 62 43.98 -1.70 -16.81
CA LYS A 62 43.95 -0.29 -16.46
C LYS A 62 42.52 0.20 -16.26
N PHE A 63 42.32 0.93 -15.17
CA PHE A 63 41.14 1.73 -14.91
C PHE A 63 41.59 3.06 -14.31
N ASN A 64 40.81 4.10 -14.55
CA ASN A 64 41.03 5.41 -14.00
C ASN A 64 40.54 5.46 -12.53
N VAL A 65 41.32 6.09 -11.66
CA VAL A 65 40.92 6.34 -10.27
C VAL A 65 40.74 7.83 -10.09
N VAL A 66 39.51 8.26 -9.86
CA VAL A 66 39.16 9.67 -9.69
C VAL A 66 38.83 9.90 -8.23
N TYR A 67 39.61 10.77 -7.61
CA TYR A 67 39.40 11.13 -6.21
C TYR A 67 38.30 12.18 -6.09
N ILE A 68 37.16 11.80 -5.53
CA ILE A 68 36.01 12.68 -5.30
C ILE A 68 36.11 13.35 -3.92
N ASP A 69 35.40 14.45 -3.76
CA ASP A 69 35.35 15.19 -2.50
C ASP A 69 34.78 14.31 -1.38
N ASP A 70 35.37 14.42 -0.19
CA ASP A 70 34.83 13.80 1.01
C ASP A 70 33.41 14.35 1.29
N ASP A 71 32.58 13.57 1.98
CA ASP A 71 31.15 13.79 2.20
C ASP A 71 30.27 13.71 0.94
N SER A 72 30.83 13.25 -0.19
CA SER A 72 30.04 12.94 -1.39
C SER A 72 28.98 11.87 -1.09
N THR A 73 27.76 12.07 -1.59
CA THR A 73 26.64 11.15 -1.34
C THR A 73 26.06 10.52 -2.59
N VAL A 74 25.70 9.24 -2.47
CA VAL A 74 24.93 8.50 -3.47
C VAL A 74 23.64 7.99 -2.84
N LYS A 75 22.53 8.16 -3.56
CA LYS A 75 21.25 7.57 -3.15
C LYS A 75 21.29 6.07 -3.41
N VAL A 76 21.08 5.29 -2.36
CA VAL A 76 21.00 3.82 -2.41
C VAL A 76 19.63 3.38 -1.91
N ASN A 77 19.09 2.31 -2.50
CA ASN A 77 17.85 1.71 -2.02
C ASN A 77 18.15 0.75 -0.86
N THR A 78 17.42 0.91 0.24
CA THR A 78 17.51 0.06 1.44
C THR A 78 16.15 -0.58 1.72
N GLU A 79 16.10 -1.50 2.69
CA GLU A 79 14.83 -2.11 3.12
C GLU A 79 13.79 -1.08 3.58
N ASN A 80 14.23 0.09 4.05
CA ASN A 80 13.38 1.19 4.52
C ASN A 80 13.16 2.28 3.46
N GLY A 81 13.56 2.04 2.21
CA GLY A 81 13.49 3.00 1.10
C GLY A 81 14.84 3.64 0.76
N PHE A 82 14.81 4.75 0.02
CA PHE A 82 16.03 5.44 -0.41
C PHE A 82 16.73 6.15 0.75
N SER A 83 18.04 5.95 0.85
CA SER A 83 18.91 6.62 1.83
C SER A 83 20.17 7.15 1.14
N ASP A 84 20.82 8.13 1.74
CA ASP A 84 22.09 8.66 1.26
C ASP A 84 23.25 7.86 1.88
N MET A 85 24.06 7.23 1.03
CA MET A 85 25.32 6.62 1.40
C MET A 85 26.43 7.67 1.26
N THR A 86 27.10 7.98 2.37
CA THR A 86 28.23 8.92 2.44
C THR A 86 29.55 8.21 2.13
N ASP A 87 30.41 8.88 1.36
CA ASP A 87 31.75 8.41 0.99
C ASP A 87 31.81 7.00 0.37
N PRO A 88 30.97 6.69 -0.64
CA PRO A 88 31.04 5.41 -1.32
C PRO A 88 32.26 5.34 -2.24
N ILE A 89 32.85 4.15 -2.36
CA ILE A 89 33.70 3.80 -3.51
C ILE A 89 32.75 3.31 -4.62
N ILE A 90 32.80 3.95 -5.78
CA ILE A 90 31.86 3.69 -6.88
C ILE A 90 32.64 3.15 -8.07
N ILE A 91 32.29 1.96 -8.52
CA ILE A 91 32.78 1.41 -9.79
C ILE A 91 31.80 1.84 -10.87
N VAL A 92 32.28 2.59 -11.87
CA VAL A 92 31.49 2.97 -13.04
C VAL A 92 31.70 1.92 -14.11
N ASP A 93 30.61 1.30 -14.49
CA ASP A 93 30.59 0.26 -15.51
C ASP A 93 30.42 0.89 -16.90
N THR A 94 31.26 0.45 -17.84
CA THR A 94 31.27 0.86 -19.25
C THR A 94 30.54 -0.12 -20.16
N GLY A 95 29.86 -1.14 -19.60
CA GLY A 95 29.13 -2.18 -20.33
C GLY A 95 29.92 -3.48 -20.49
N ASP A 96 30.99 -3.65 -19.71
CA ASP A 96 31.93 -4.77 -19.86
C ASP A 96 31.68 -5.93 -18.87
N PHE A 97 30.72 -5.77 -17.95
CA PHE A 97 30.37 -6.82 -16.99
C PHE A 97 29.65 -8.00 -17.66
N GLY A 98 29.68 -9.15 -17.00
CA GLY A 98 29.01 -10.36 -17.46
C GLY A 98 27.51 -10.13 -17.66
N GLY A 99 26.94 -10.70 -18.73
CA GLY A 99 25.53 -10.51 -19.04
C GLY A 99 24.60 -10.99 -17.91
N LEU A 100 24.99 -12.09 -17.25
CA LEU A 100 24.26 -12.63 -16.11
C LEU A 100 24.33 -11.72 -14.89
N TYR A 101 25.36 -10.90 -14.72
CA TYR A 101 25.43 -9.93 -13.63
C TYR A 101 24.30 -8.92 -13.75
N TYR A 102 24.05 -8.37 -14.94
CA TYR A 102 22.94 -7.44 -15.15
C TYR A 102 21.59 -8.13 -14.94
N LEU A 103 21.42 -9.35 -15.44
CA LEU A 103 20.19 -10.14 -15.24
C LEU A 103 19.93 -10.43 -13.76
N ASP A 104 20.95 -10.84 -13.02
CA ASP A 104 20.86 -11.05 -11.57
C ASP A 104 20.58 -9.74 -10.84
N SER A 105 21.23 -8.64 -11.23
CA SER A 105 21.02 -7.33 -10.62
C SER A 105 19.61 -6.79 -10.89
N LEU A 106 19.06 -7.02 -12.08
CA LEU A 106 17.65 -6.77 -12.41
C LEU A 106 16.73 -7.62 -11.53
N ASN A 107 16.97 -8.93 -11.47
CA ASN A 107 16.16 -9.87 -10.67
C ASN A 107 16.21 -9.57 -9.17
N ARG A 108 17.37 -9.16 -8.66
CA ARG A 108 17.59 -8.82 -7.24
C ARG A 108 17.19 -7.39 -6.89
N ARG A 109 16.68 -6.60 -7.85
CA ARG A 109 16.21 -5.22 -7.64
C ARG A 109 17.33 -4.26 -7.23
N CYS A 110 18.53 -4.47 -7.79
CA CYS A 110 19.70 -3.63 -7.55
C CYS A 110 19.86 -2.53 -8.62
N LEU A 111 19.04 -2.53 -9.68
CA LEU A 111 19.07 -1.55 -10.76
C LEU A 111 17.85 -0.62 -10.68
N PHE A 112 18.11 0.68 -10.81
CA PHE A 112 17.10 1.73 -10.74
C PHE A 112 17.25 2.65 -11.95
N PHE A 113 16.15 2.86 -12.66
CA PHE A 113 16.10 3.75 -13.80
C PHE A 113 15.03 4.81 -13.53
N GLN A 114 15.36 6.07 -13.80
CA GLN A 114 14.36 7.13 -13.84
C GLN A 114 13.87 7.23 -15.29
N MET A 115 12.57 7.08 -15.48
CA MET A 115 11.91 7.22 -16.78
C MET A 115 10.71 8.15 -16.65
N GLU A 116 10.32 8.80 -17.75
CA GLU A 116 9.21 9.77 -17.73
C GLU A 116 7.86 9.05 -17.64
N SER A 117 7.77 7.84 -18.20
CA SER A 117 6.55 7.03 -18.16
C SER A 117 6.81 5.53 -18.17
N ARG A 118 5.81 4.76 -17.74
CA ARG A 118 5.85 3.28 -17.78
C ARG A 118 5.81 2.76 -19.21
N GLU A 119 5.10 3.46 -20.07
CA GLU A 119 4.94 3.17 -21.49
C GLU A 119 6.29 3.24 -22.19
N GLU A 120 7.08 4.27 -21.91
CA GLU A 120 8.44 4.43 -22.42
C GLU A 120 9.34 3.25 -22.02
N PHE A 121 9.33 2.84 -20.75
CA PHE A 121 10.07 1.66 -20.30
C PHE A 121 9.63 0.39 -21.03
N SER A 122 8.33 0.22 -21.24
CA SER A 122 7.76 -0.95 -21.92
C SER A 122 8.14 -0.97 -23.40
N SER A 123 8.15 0.19 -24.06
CA SER A 123 8.62 0.35 -25.44
C SER A 123 10.11 0.03 -25.58
N LEU A 124 10.93 0.47 -24.63
CA LEU A 124 12.38 0.22 -24.62
C LEU A 124 12.65 -1.28 -24.43
N LEU A 125 11.95 -1.94 -23.51
CA LEU A 125 12.03 -3.40 -23.36
C LEU A 125 11.60 -4.14 -24.63
N ALA A 126 10.56 -3.68 -25.33
CA ALA A 126 10.13 -4.28 -26.59
C ALA A 126 11.17 -4.09 -27.71
N GLU A 127 11.75 -2.89 -27.83
CA GLU A 127 12.80 -2.57 -28.81
C GLU A 127 14.00 -3.52 -28.68
N TYR A 128 14.42 -3.80 -27.45
CA TYR A 128 15.53 -4.72 -27.18
C TYR A 128 15.10 -6.19 -27.04
N ASN A 129 13.86 -6.56 -27.39
CA ASN A 129 13.29 -7.92 -27.27
C ASN A 129 13.31 -8.50 -25.84
N PHE A 130 13.31 -7.63 -24.82
CA PHE A 130 13.24 -7.98 -23.39
C PHE A 130 11.82 -7.95 -22.82
N GLU A 131 10.80 -7.79 -23.65
CA GLU A 131 9.37 -7.79 -23.30
C GLU A 131 8.92 -8.98 -22.43
N LYS A 132 9.58 -10.14 -22.55
CA LYS A 132 9.29 -11.35 -21.77
C LYS A 132 10.04 -11.42 -20.44
N LEU A 133 11.10 -10.64 -20.30
CA LEU A 133 12.00 -10.63 -19.15
C LEU A 133 11.38 -9.86 -17.98
N VAL A 134 10.63 -8.80 -18.29
CA VAL A 134 9.91 -7.98 -17.30
C VAL A 134 8.43 -7.97 -17.65
N THR A 135 7.73 -9.08 -17.39
CA THR A 135 6.27 -9.08 -17.41
C THR A 135 5.76 -8.36 -16.16
N ALA A 136 4.65 -7.62 -16.25
CA ALA A 136 4.06 -6.94 -15.06
C ALA A 136 3.81 -7.90 -13.88
N GLY A 137 3.66 -9.20 -14.15
CA GLY A 137 3.63 -10.26 -13.15
C GLY A 137 4.96 -10.49 -12.42
N THR A 138 6.11 -10.43 -13.10
CA THR A 138 7.45 -10.61 -12.49
C THR A 138 7.90 -9.39 -11.68
N LEU A 139 7.50 -8.18 -12.06
CA LEU A 139 7.71 -6.95 -11.27
C LEU A 139 7.02 -6.99 -9.89
N LEU A 140 5.83 -7.60 -9.82
CA LEU A 140 5.06 -7.75 -8.58
C LEU A 140 5.33 -9.08 -7.86
N THR A 141 6.04 -10.03 -8.48
CA THR A 141 6.34 -11.34 -7.88
C THR A 141 7.04 -11.23 -6.51
N PRO A 142 8.01 -10.31 -6.30
CA PRO A 142 8.61 -10.12 -4.97
C PRO A 142 7.64 -9.55 -3.93
N TYR A 143 6.60 -8.83 -4.38
CA TYR A 143 5.54 -8.29 -3.53
C TYR A 143 4.35 -9.24 -3.44
N LEU A 144 4.34 -10.37 -4.17
CA LEU A 144 3.18 -11.26 -4.27
C LEU A 144 2.79 -11.77 -2.88
N MET A 145 3.77 -12.22 -2.07
CA MET A 145 3.50 -12.69 -0.71
C MET A 145 2.98 -11.56 0.19
N GLN A 146 3.53 -10.34 0.09
CA GLN A 146 3.06 -9.20 0.87
C GLN A 146 1.66 -8.74 0.42
N LEU A 147 1.41 -8.70 -0.89
CA LEU A 147 0.12 -8.37 -1.48
C LEU A 147 -0.91 -9.45 -1.18
N GLU A 148 -0.54 -10.73 -1.20
CA GLU A 148 -1.39 -11.85 -0.80
C GLU A 148 -1.72 -11.78 0.69
N ASN A 149 -0.75 -11.47 1.55
CA ASN A 149 -0.99 -11.25 2.98
C ASN A 149 -1.92 -10.07 3.22
N VAL A 150 -1.67 -8.92 2.59
CA VAL A 150 -2.55 -7.74 2.68
C VAL A 150 -3.94 -8.05 2.13
N LYS A 151 -4.04 -8.74 0.99
CA LYS A 151 -5.30 -9.16 0.39
C LYS A 151 -6.04 -10.16 1.28
N PHE A 152 -5.33 -11.08 1.91
CA PHE A 152 -5.87 -12.04 2.86
C PHE A 152 -6.42 -11.32 4.10
N VAL A 153 -5.67 -10.38 4.66
CA VAL A 153 -6.11 -9.55 5.79
C VAL A 153 -7.34 -8.73 5.40
N LEU A 154 -7.32 -8.05 4.25
CA LEU A 154 -8.46 -7.28 3.74
C LEU A 154 -9.69 -8.15 3.52
N LYS A 155 -9.54 -9.34 2.91
CA LYS A 155 -10.64 -10.29 2.68
C LYS A 155 -11.20 -10.80 4.00
N THR A 156 -10.34 -11.13 4.96
CA THR A 156 -10.72 -11.57 6.30
C THR A 156 -11.47 -10.47 7.04
N LEU A 157 -10.95 -9.24 7.03
CA LEU A 157 -11.57 -8.08 7.67
C LEU A 157 -12.92 -7.73 7.01
N THR A 158 -13.02 -7.85 5.69
CA THR A 158 -14.29 -7.67 4.96
C THR A 158 -15.30 -8.73 5.37
N MET A 159 -14.89 -10.00 5.47
CA MET A 159 -15.77 -11.08 5.91
C MET A 159 -16.29 -10.84 7.33
N PHE A 160 -15.41 -10.46 8.27
CA PHE A 160 -15.82 -10.09 9.62
C PHE A 160 -16.76 -8.88 9.64
N THR A 161 -16.50 -7.87 8.82
CA THR A 161 -17.36 -6.69 8.70
C THR A 161 -18.76 -7.06 8.21
N ILE A 162 -18.87 -7.95 7.21
CA ILE A 162 -20.16 -8.44 6.72
C ILE A 162 -20.91 -9.20 7.82
N VAL A 163 -20.25 -10.13 8.50
CA VAL A 163 -20.88 -10.90 9.60
C VAL A 163 -21.34 -9.98 10.72
N PHE A 164 -20.51 -8.99 11.08
CA PHE A 164 -20.84 -8.00 12.10
C PHE A 164 -22.04 -7.14 11.70
N MET A 165 -22.08 -6.65 10.45
CA MET A 165 -23.20 -5.86 9.93
C MET A 165 -24.51 -6.66 9.92
N VAL A 166 -24.49 -7.92 9.48
CA VAL A 166 -25.69 -8.79 9.49
C VAL A 166 -26.17 -9.04 10.93
N SER A 167 -25.23 -9.30 11.85
CA SER A 167 -25.56 -9.52 13.27
C SER A 167 -26.14 -8.26 13.91
N LEU A 168 -25.57 -7.09 13.63
CA LEU A 168 -26.05 -5.80 14.11
C LEU A 168 -27.48 -5.52 13.61
N LEU A 169 -27.73 -5.71 12.32
CA LEU A 169 -29.07 -5.54 11.74
C LEU A 169 -30.09 -6.49 12.36
N PHE A 170 -29.69 -7.75 12.61
CA PHE A 170 -30.55 -8.74 13.25
C PHE A 170 -30.91 -8.34 14.69
N ILE A 171 -29.93 -7.89 15.48
CA ILE A 171 -30.16 -7.43 16.86
C ILE A 171 -31.09 -6.22 16.89
N LEU A 172 -30.87 -5.23 16.01
CA LEU A 172 -31.74 -4.05 15.89
C LEU A 172 -33.18 -4.46 15.53
N TYR A 173 -33.33 -5.33 14.54
CA TYR A 173 -34.65 -5.84 14.13
C TYR A 173 -35.38 -6.55 15.27
N ILE A 174 -34.73 -7.49 15.95
CA ILE A 174 -35.34 -8.25 17.06
C ILE A 174 -35.69 -7.33 18.22
N SER A 175 -34.81 -6.38 18.57
CA SER A 175 -35.08 -5.41 19.63
C SER A 175 -36.35 -4.59 19.33
N ASN A 176 -36.47 -4.09 18.09
CA ASN A 176 -37.64 -3.33 17.65
C ASN A 176 -38.90 -4.17 17.60
N TYR A 177 -38.79 -5.40 17.13
CA TYR A 177 -39.89 -6.36 17.10
C TYR A 177 -40.43 -6.65 18.49
N VAL A 178 -39.55 -6.96 19.46
CA VAL A 178 -39.94 -7.23 20.84
C VAL A 178 -40.64 -6.01 21.46
N ASP A 179 -40.10 -4.81 21.29
CA ASP A 179 -40.70 -3.58 21.84
C ASP A 179 -42.12 -3.34 21.28
N ILE A 180 -42.30 -3.48 19.97
CA ILE A 180 -43.60 -3.25 19.31
C ILE A 180 -44.61 -4.34 19.71
N VAL A 181 -44.21 -5.60 19.73
CA VAL A 181 -45.11 -6.72 20.08
C VAL A 181 -45.54 -6.66 21.54
N VAL A 182 -44.63 -6.37 22.46
CA VAL A 182 -44.95 -6.23 23.90
C VAL A 182 -45.92 -5.08 24.12
N ASN A 183 -45.72 -3.96 23.44
CA ASN A 183 -46.54 -2.76 23.59
C ASN A 183 -47.75 -2.69 22.64
N ARG A 184 -48.01 -3.71 21.81
CA ARG A 184 -49.00 -3.67 20.72
C ARG A 184 -50.41 -3.24 21.16
N LYS A 185 -50.90 -3.82 22.27
CA LYS A 185 -52.25 -3.51 22.79
C LYS A 185 -52.35 -2.06 23.27
N ARG A 186 -51.28 -1.55 23.88
CA ARG A 186 -51.19 -0.18 24.38
C ARG A 186 -51.13 0.82 23.22
N TYR A 187 -50.40 0.49 22.15
CA TYR A 187 -50.31 1.32 20.96
C TYR A 187 -51.64 1.33 20.18
N ALA A 188 -52.25 0.16 19.95
CA ALA A 188 -53.56 0.06 19.31
C ALA A 188 -54.66 0.80 20.07
N ALA A 189 -54.72 0.68 21.41
CA ALA A 189 -55.68 1.42 22.23
C ALA A 189 -55.50 2.95 22.11
N LYS A 190 -54.26 3.44 22.05
CA LYS A 190 -53.98 4.87 21.84
C LYS A 190 -54.44 5.35 20.46
N GLU A 191 -54.26 4.54 19.41
CA GLU A 191 -54.74 4.88 18.07
C GLU A 191 -56.27 4.90 17.99
N ILE A 192 -56.97 3.94 18.61
CA ILE A 192 -58.44 3.95 18.72
C ILE A 192 -58.94 5.20 19.45
N LEU A 193 -58.20 5.64 20.48
CA LEU A 193 -58.48 6.88 21.22
C LEU A 193 -58.13 8.17 20.44
N GLY A 194 -57.70 8.07 19.18
CA GLY A 194 -57.43 9.21 18.30
C GLY A 194 -56.08 9.88 18.53
N PHE A 195 -55.13 9.22 19.21
CA PHE A 195 -53.76 9.75 19.31
C PHE A 195 -53.06 9.70 17.95
N SER A 196 -52.37 10.78 17.59
CA SER A 196 -51.51 10.77 16.42
C SER A 196 -50.30 9.85 16.63
N HIS A 197 -49.82 9.26 15.54
CA HIS A 197 -48.62 8.41 15.50
C HIS A 197 -47.44 9.00 16.30
N PHE A 198 -47.18 10.28 16.09
CA PHE A 198 -46.13 11.02 16.80
C PHE A 198 -46.31 11.06 18.32
N ARG A 199 -47.56 11.19 18.78
CA ARG A 199 -47.89 11.23 20.20
C ARG A 199 -47.81 9.83 20.83
N THR A 200 -48.09 8.78 20.05
CA THR A 200 -47.97 7.38 20.48
C THR A 200 -46.50 6.99 20.69
N LEU A 201 -45.61 7.38 19.78
CA LEU A 201 -44.16 7.06 19.81
C LEU A 201 -43.26 8.17 20.41
N LYS A 202 -43.83 9.19 21.05
CA LYS A 202 -43.10 10.37 21.58
C LYS A 202 -41.81 10.02 22.34
N ASN A 203 -41.86 9.08 23.28
CA ASN A 203 -40.70 8.71 24.09
C ASN A 203 -39.56 8.15 23.24
N ARG A 204 -39.90 7.41 22.18
CA ARG A 204 -38.94 6.81 21.27
C ARG A 204 -38.25 7.88 20.42
N TYR A 205 -39.00 8.83 19.87
CA TYR A 205 -38.41 9.97 19.17
C TYR A 205 -37.51 10.86 20.06
N ILE A 206 -37.75 10.89 21.39
CA ILE A 206 -36.84 11.58 22.32
C ILE A 206 -35.50 10.85 22.43
N PHE A 207 -35.50 9.52 22.60
CA PHE A 207 -34.26 8.73 22.63
C PHE A 207 -33.45 8.88 21.34
N TRP A 208 -34.16 8.85 20.22
CA TRP A 208 -33.60 9.06 18.89
C TRP A 208 -32.94 10.42 18.72
N GLY A 209 -33.58 11.48 19.22
CA GLY A 209 -33.02 12.83 19.23
C GLY A 209 -31.72 12.89 20.03
N ILE A 210 -31.64 12.19 21.16
CA ILE A 210 -30.43 12.10 21.98
C ILE A 210 -29.33 11.35 21.22
N GLU A 211 -29.65 10.22 20.59
CA GLU A 211 -28.70 9.43 19.79
C GLU A 211 -28.15 10.22 18.60
N LEU A 212 -28.98 11.00 17.91
CA LEU A 212 -28.55 11.89 16.83
C LEU A 212 -27.60 12.99 17.32
N ILE A 213 -27.85 13.59 18.49
CA ILE A 213 -26.97 14.60 19.07
C ILE A 213 -25.61 13.98 19.40
N ILE A 214 -25.59 12.81 20.05
CA ILE A 214 -24.34 12.10 20.40
C ILE A 214 -23.57 11.72 19.14
N SER A 215 -24.25 11.19 18.12
CA SER A 215 -23.66 10.87 16.80
C SER A 215 -23.05 12.11 16.14
N GLY A 216 -23.72 13.25 16.23
CA GLY A 216 -23.23 14.54 15.75
C GLY A 216 -21.92 14.96 16.42
N VAL A 217 -21.86 14.91 17.76
CA VAL A 217 -20.63 15.24 18.50
C VAL A 217 -19.48 14.30 18.12
N LEU A 218 -19.73 13.00 18.03
CA LEU A 218 -18.71 12.01 17.65
C LEU A 218 -18.18 12.23 16.23
N THR A 219 -19.05 12.59 15.29
CA THR A 219 -18.66 12.84 13.89
C THR A 219 -17.75 14.06 13.74
N VAL A 220 -17.91 15.08 14.59
CA VAL A 220 -17.00 16.25 14.64
C VAL A 220 -15.60 15.83 15.12
N ILE A 221 -15.51 14.87 16.03
CA ILE A 221 -14.23 14.35 16.54
C ILE A 221 -13.55 13.46 15.50
N ASN A 222 -14.31 12.59 14.83
CA ASN A 222 -13.79 11.73 13.77
C ASN A 222 -14.87 11.41 12.73
N TYR A 223 -14.56 11.69 11.46
CA TYR A 223 -15.47 11.49 10.34
C TYR A 223 -15.95 10.03 10.20
N TYR A 224 -15.17 9.04 10.64
CA TYR A 224 -15.58 7.63 10.58
C TYR A 224 -16.85 7.33 11.39
N PHE A 225 -17.21 8.17 12.38
CA PHE A 225 -18.46 8.03 13.13
C PHE A 225 -19.70 8.41 12.32
N ALA A 226 -19.57 8.98 11.12
CA ALA A 226 -20.71 9.27 10.26
C ALA A 226 -21.57 8.02 9.94
N CYS A 227 -20.98 6.81 10.00
CA CYS A 227 -21.70 5.55 9.81
C CYS A 227 -22.80 5.34 10.87
N LEU A 228 -22.70 5.95 12.06
CA LEU A 228 -23.73 5.87 13.10
C LEU A 228 -25.06 6.47 12.65
N PHE A 229 -25.04 7.51 11.80
CA PHE A 229 -26.27 8.07 11.24
C PHE A 229 -27.01 7.05 10.36
N ALA A 230 -26.29 6.21 9.62
CA ALA A 230 -26.89 5.16 8.81
C ALA A 230 -27.53 4.08 9.70
N ILE A 231 -26.88 3.72 10.81
CA ILE A 231 -27.43 2.75 11.77
C ILE A 231 -28.69 3.29 12.43
N ILE A 232 -28.66 4.55 12.90
CA ILE A 232 -29.84 5.24 13.44
C ILE A 232 -30.93 5.29 12.37
N LEU A 233 -30.65 5.65 11.13
CA LEU A 233 -31.67 5.67 10.07
C LEU A 233 -32.30 4.28 9.82
N ILE A 234 -31.51 3.21 9.85
CA ILE A 234 -32.03 1.85 9.65
C ILE A 234 -32.94 1.42 10.79
N ASP A 235 -32.59 1.77 12.03
CA ASP A 235 -33.44 1.49 13.20
C ASP A 235 -34.84 2.11 13.05
N TYR A 236 -34.93 3.24 12.31
CA TYR A 236 -36.13 4.07 12.16
C TYR A 236 -37.09 3.34 11.27
N ILE A 237 -36.53 2.93 10.13
CA ILE A 237 -37.21 2.21 9.08
C ILE A 237 -37.75 0.91 9.65
N PHE A 238 -36.95 0.17 10.44
CA PHE A 238 -37.44 -1.05 11.10
C PHE A 238 -38.57 -0.77 12.08
N CYS A 239 -38.45 0.24 12.94
CA CYS A 239 -39.51 0.61 13.88
C CYS A 239 -40.82 0.98 13.14
N GLU A 240 -40.76 1.84 12.13
CA GLU A 240 -41.92 2.29 11.37
C GLU A 240 -42.58 1.16 10.57
N LEU A 241 -41.77 0.30 9.93
CA LEU A 241 -42.29 -0.86 9.20
C LEU A 241 -43.01 -1.84 10.14
N LEU A 242 -42.37 -2.20 11.24
CA LEU A 242 -42.94 -3.12 12.22
C LEU A 242 -44.18 -2.51 12.90
N TYR A 243 -44.18 -1.22 13.19
CA TYR A 243 -45.33 -0.54 13.78
C TYR A 243 -46.53 -0.62 12.84
N ARG A 244 -46.34 -0.29 11.56
CA ARG A 244 -47.41 -0.39 10.56
C ARG A 244 -47.93 -1.82 10.43
N VAL A 245 -47.04 -2.81 10.29
CA VAL A 245 -47.46 -4.21 10.10
C VAL A 245 -48.24 -4.72 11.31
N TYR A 246 -47.72 -4.55 12.52
CA TYR A 246 -48.30 -5.22 13.70
C TYR A 246 -49.41 -4.43 14.39
N ILE A 247 -49.40 -3.09 14.34
CA ILE A 247 -50.45 -2.29 14.97
C ILE A 247 -51.69 -2.21 14.06
N LEU A 248 -51.55 -1.99 12.75
CA LEU A 248 -52.69 -2.02 11.82
C LEU A 248 -53.38 -3.39 11.80
N ASN A 249 -52.61 -4.48 11.84
CA ASN A 249 -53.18 -5.82 11.95
C ASN A 249 -53.90 -6.03 13.29
N SER A 250 -53.37 -5.51 14.40
CA SER A 250 -54.06 -5.61 15.70
C SER A 250 -55.33 -4.74 15.76
N LEU A 251 -55.36 -3.59 15.09
CA LEU A 251 -56.57 -2.76 14.97
C LEU A 251 -57.66 -3.52 14.23
N TYR A 252 -57.32 -4.22 13.15
CA TYR A 252 -58.26 -5.06 12.41
C TYR A 252 -58.81 -6.23 13.25
N GLU A 253 -57.98 -6.85 14.08
CA GLU A 253 -58.42 -7.89 15.02
C GLU A 253 -59.35 -7.34 16.11
N ILE A 254 -59.03 -6.17 16.66
CA ILE A 254 -59.83 -5.50 17.69
C ILE A 254 -61.18 -5.01 17.11
N GLU A 255 -61.19 -4.47 15.89
CA GLU A 255 -62.40 -3.99 15.21
C GLU A 255 -63.37 -5.14 14.88
N LYS A 256 -62.84 -6.35 14.63
CA LYS A 256 -63.64 -7.57 14.45
C LYS A 256 -64.15 -8.20 15.74
N GLY A 257 -63.80 -7.67 16.91
CA GLY A 257 -64.31 -8.12 18.20
C GLY A 257 -63.71 -9.43 18.70
N ALA A 258 -62.45 -9.73 18.37
CA ALA A 258 -61.69 -10.82 18.97
C ALA A 258 -61.08 -10.45 20.33
#